data_AF-A0A9E3ETJ0-F1
#
_entry.id   AF-A0A9E3ETJ0-F1
#
_cell.length_a   1.000
_cell.length_b   1.000
_cell.length_c   1.000
_cell.angle_alpha   90.00
_cell.angle_beta   90.00
_cell.angle_gamma   90.00
#
_symmetry.space_group_name_H-M   'P 1'
#
loop_
_entity.id
_entity.type
_entity.pdbx_description
1 polymer ?
#
loop_
_entity_poly.entity_id
_entity_poly.type
_entity_poly.pdbx_seq_one_letter_code
_entity_poly.pdbx_strand_id
1 'polypeptide(L)'
;ALLIWATPRLARHLGADVPTAQWICVLNPLVIIHLMGGVHNEMLMVGLMAAGIALTFERHHVAGITLVAVAVAVKATAGIALPFLVWVWMRHLRDRRGYRPVPAFAAAAAAAVLIFVAVFAVLSGVAGVGLGWLTALAGSVKIINWLTIPTATANLIHAIGGLFVTVNFYGVLRVTRAAGIVIIAVSLPLLWWRFRRDDRQALVGIAWSMLVVVLFVPAALPWYYTWPLAVVAPLTQSRPAVAAIAAFSTWIMVIFKPDGSHGMYSWIHVLLATTCAAIAWYTLSRAPEPARADSQ
;
A
#
# COMPACT_ATOMS: atom_id res chain seq x y z
N ALA A 1 6.99 -10.69 11.77
CA ALA A 1 6.74 -12.12 11.51
C ALA A 1 5.92 -12.37 10.23
N LEU A 2 4.66 -11.89 10.15
CA LEU A 2 3.78 -12.19 9.00
C LEU A 2 4.35 -11.75 7.64
N LEU A 3 4.94 -10.55 7.53
CA LEU A 3 5.61 -10.12 6.28
C LEU A 3 6.77 -11.03 5.89
N ILE A 4 7.61 -11.41 6.85
CA ILE A 4 8.74 -12.33 6.62
C ILE A 4 8.25 -13.69 6.12
N TRP A 5 7.05 -14.13 6.56
CA TRP A 5 6.42 -15.37 6.10
C TRP A 5 5.74 -15.26 4.73
N ALA A 6 5.05 -14.14 4.48
CA ALA A 6 4.24 -13.92 3.28
C ALA A 6 5.09 -13.55 2.06
N THR A 7 6.08 -12.68 2.24
CA THR A 7 6.88 -12.14 1.14
C THR A 7 7.61 -13.21 0.32
N PRO A 8 8.28 -14.21 0.92
CA PRO A 8 8.89 -15.30 0.16
C PRO A 8 7.88 -16.14 -0.63
N ARG A 9 6.65 -16.32 -0.10
CA ARG A 9 5.59 -17.07 -0.79
C ARG A 9 5.08 -16.32 -2.00
N LEU A 10 4.80 -15.02 -1.83
CA LEU A 10 4.41 -14.16 -2.94
C LEU A 10 5.51 -14.07 -4.00
N ALA A 11 6.77 -13.93 -3.59
CA ALA A 11 7.90 -13.88 -4.51
C ALA A 11 8.03 -15.19 -5.32
N ARG A 12 8.02 -16.35 -4.66
CA ARG A 12 8.09 -17.66 -5.35
C ARG A 12 6.89 -17.89 -6.26
N HIS A 13 5.68 -17.51 -5.84
CA HIS A 13 4.47 -17.63 -6.66
C HIS A 13 4.55 -16.83 -7.96
N LEU A 14 5.28 -15.71 -7.95
CA LEU A 14 5.52 -14.87 -9.13
C LEU A 14 6.85 -15.14 -9.84
N GLY A 15 7.66 -16.11 -9.38
CA GLY A 15 9.00 -16.37 -9.91
C GLY A 15 10.01 -15.25 -9.67
N ALA A 16 9.81 -14.45 -8.61
CA ALA A 16 10.66 -13.33 -8.23
C ALA A 16 11.76 -13.72 -7.23
N ASP A 17 12.81 -12.90 -7.13
CA ASP A 17 13.92 -13.11 -6.21
C ASP A 17 13.48 -12.84 -4.76
N VAL A 18 13.59 -13.87 -3.91
CA VAL A 18 13.12 -13.81 -2.52
C VAL A 18 13.93 -12.81 -1.67
N PRO A 19 15.28 -12.81 -1.69
CA PRO A 19 16.08 -11.81 -0.99
C PRO A 19 15.71 -10.38 -1.36
N THR A 20 15.59 -10.07 -2.65
CA THR A 20 15.22 -8.73 -3.13
C THR A 20 13.82 -8.35 -2.65
N ALA A 21 12.84 -9.26 -2.76
CA ALA A 21 11.49 -9.01 -2.26
C ALA A 21 11.46 -8.78 -0.74
N GLN A 22 12.25 -9.54 0.05
CA GLN A 22 12.35 -9.34 1.50
C GLN A 22 13.00 -8.00 1.85
N TRP A 23 14.03 -7.59 1.10
CA TRP A 23 14.63 -6.28 1.27
C TRP A 23 13.62 -5.16 1.02
N ILE A 24 12.91 -5.22 -0.11
CA ILE A 24 11.87 -4.24 -0.47
C ILE A 24 10.74 -4.21 0.58
N CYS A 25 10.29 -5.35 1.07
CA CYS A 25 9.09 -5.43 1.90
C CYS A 25 9.36 -5.22 3.40
N VAL A 26 10.52 -5.65 3.90
CA VAL A 26 10.78 -5.80 5.35
C VAL A 26 12.01 -5.03 5.81
N LEU A 27 13.11 -5.07 5.05
CA LEU A 27 14.42 -4.64 5.55
C LEU A 27 14.85 -3.23 5.12
N ASN A 28 14.04 -2.55 4.30
CA ASN A 28 14.36 -1.18 3.90
C ASN A 28 14.19 -0.19 5.09
N PRO A 29 14.88 0.97 5.04
CA PRO A 29 14.85 1.95 6.14
C PRO A 29 13.46 2.49 6.49
N LEU A 30 12.57 2.64 5.50
CA LEU A 30 11.20 3.11 5.74
C LEU A 30 10.45 2.12 6.63
N VAL A 31 10.60 0.82 6.40
CA VAL A 31 9.89 -0.20 7.18
C VAL A 31 10.54 -0.38 8.56
N ILE A 32 11.87 -0.44 8.65
CA ILE A 32 12.55 -0.63 9.95
C ILE A 32 12.37 0.58 10.86
N ILE A 33 12.63 1.78 10.37
CA ILE A 33 12.70 2.96 11.24
C ILE A 33 11.30 3.55 11.47
N HIS A 34 10.53 3.74 10.40
CA HIS A 34 9.24 4.42 10.53
C HIS A 34 8.13 3.46 10.95
N LEU A 35 7.98 2.33 10.25
CA LEU A 35 6.88 1.42 10.53
C LEU A 35 7.08 0.63 11.83
N MET A 36 8.24 -0.03 11.97
CA MET A 36 8.59 -0.82 13.15
C MET A 36 9.03 0.07 14.33
N GLY A 37 10.03 0.93 14.11
CA GLY A 37 10.54 1.83 15.15
C GLY A 37 9.49 2.82 15.66
N GLY A 38 8.59 3.30 14.78
CA GLY A 38 7.46 4.17 15.16
C GLY A 38 6.26 3.46 15.77
N VAL A 39 6.30 2.12 15.93
CA VAL A 39 5.26 1.30 16.57
C VAL A 39 3.87 1.52 15.96
N HIS A 40 3.81 1.65 14.63
CA HIS A 40 2.56 1.92 13.93
C HIS A 40 1.74 0.64 13.69
N ASN A 41 0.43 0.73 13.96
CA ASN A 41 -0.53 -0.38 13.76
C ASN A 41 -0.58 -0.88 12.30
N GLU A 42 -0.15 -0.05 11.37
CA GLU A 42 0.03 -0.39 9.97
C GLU A 42 0.92 -1.62 9.78
N MET A 43 1.88 -1.88 10.67
CA MET A 43 2.69 -3.10 10.59
C MET A 43 1.84 -4.37 10.67
N LEU A 44 0.91 -4.40 11.63
CA LEU A 44 0.00 -5.54 11.81
C LEU A 44 -0.93 -5.67 10.61
N MET A 45 -1.51 -4.55 10.16
CA MET A 45 -2.38 -4.53 8.99
C MET A 45 -1.68 -5.06 7.74
N VAL A 46 -0.50 -4.54 7.38
CA VAL A 46 0.20 -4.93 6.15
C VAL A 46 0.66 -6.39 6.24
N GLY A 47 1.09 -6.85 7.42
CA GLY A 47 1.44 -8.25 7.66
C GLY A 47 0.27 -9.20 7.43
N LEU A 48 -0.89 -8.91 8.03
CA LEU A 48 -2.12 -9.70 7.86
C LEU A 48 -2.59 -9.68 6.40
N MET A 49 -2.57 -8.51 5.76
CA MET A 49 -2.96 -8.35 4.37
C MET A 49 -2.06 -9.16 3.42
N ALA A 50 -0.73 -9.05 3.55
CA ALA A 50 0.21 -9.80 2.72
C ALA A 50 0.06 -11.32 2.92
N ALA A 51 -0.11 -11.77 4.17
CA ALA A 51 -0.38 -13.17 4.47
C ALA A 51 -1.71 -13.64 3.88
N GLY A 52 -2.76 -12.82 3.95
CA GLY A 52 -4.06 -13.11 3.35
C GLY A 52 -4.01 -13.22 1.83
N ILE A 53 -3.24 -12.35 1.15
CA ILE A 53 -3.00 -12.44 -0.30
C ILE A 53 -2.26 -13.75 -0.62
N ALA A 54 -1.19 -14.07 0.12
CA ALA A 54 -0.40 -15.28 -0.08
C ALA A 54 -1.26 -16.55 0.05
N LEU A 55 -2.06 -16.66 1.12
CA LEU A 55 -2.98 -17.78 1.31
C LEU A 55 -4.02 -17.88 0.20
N THR A 56 -4.51 -16.76 -0.31
CA THR A 56 -5.49 -16.75 -1.41
C THR A 56 -4.86 -17.28 -2.72
N PHE A 57 -3.60 -16.92 -3.01
CA PHE A 57 -2.85 -17.45 -4.15
C PHE A 57 -2.56 -18.95 -3.98
N GLU A 58 -2.27 -19.39 -2.76
CA GLU A 58 -2.15 -20.81 -2.38
C GLU A 58 -3.50 -21.55 -2.32
N ARG A 59 -4.61 -20.91 -2.76
CA ARG A 59 -5.96 -21.48 -2.86
C ARG A 59 -6.67 -21.71 -1.51
N HIS A 60 -6.13 -21.18 -0.42
CA HIS A 60 -6.76 -21.14 0.90
C HIS A 60 -7.66 -19.90 1.05
N HIS A 61 -8.68 -19.80 0.18
CA HIS A 61 -9.50 -18.59 0.03
C HIS A 61 -10.18 -18.10 1.31
N VAL A 62 -10.76 -19.03 2.10
CA VAL A 62 -11.46 -18.68 3.33
C VAL A 62 -10.49 -18.07 4.34
N ALA A 63 -9.34 -18.72 4.56
CA ALA A 63 -8.30 -18.22 5.47
C ALA A 63 -7.69 -16.91 4.95
N GLY A 64 -7.43 -16.80 3.65
CA GLY A 64 -6.89 -15.60 3.01
C GLY A 64 -7.80 -14.38 3.19
N ILE A 65 -9.09 -14.51 2.86
CA ILE A 65 -10.07 -13.44 3.02
C ILE A 65 -10.31 -13.13 4.49
N THR A 66 -10.30 -14.13 5.37
CA THR A 66 -10.40 -13.92 6.82
C THR A 66 -9.25 -13.04 7.32
N LEU A 67 -8.00 -13.34 6.95
CA LEU A 67 -6.85 -12.51 7.36
C LEU A 67 -6.94 -11.09 6.81
N VAL A 68 -7.35 -10.90 5.55
CA VAL A 68 -7.54 -9.54 5.01
C VAL A 68 -8.69 -8.82 5.72
N ALA A 69 -9.79 -9.51 6.07
CA ALA A 69 -10.89 -8.91 6.84
C ALA A 69 -10.44 -8.47 8.24
N VAL A 70 -9.64 -9.29 8.94
CA VAL A 70 -9.00 -8.90 10.20
C VAL A 70 -8.06 -7.70 9.98
N ALA A 71 -7.31 -7.67 8.87
CA ALA A 71 -6.48 -6.52 8.50
C ALA A 71 -7.32 -5.24 8.30
N VAL A 72 -8.52 -5.34 7.72
CA VAL A 72 -9.46 -4.22 7.58
C VAL A 72 -9.91 -3.69 8.94
N ALA A 73 -10.16 -4.59 9.90
CA ALA A 73 -10.53 -4.20 11.26
C ALA A 73 -9.39 -3.44 11.98
N VAL A 74 -8.12 -3.77 11.69
CA VAL A 74 -6.97 -2.99 12.15
C VAL A 74 -6.89 -1.65 11.42
N LYS A 75 -7.03 -1.67 10.08
CA LYS A 75 -7.07 -0.46 9.25
C LYS A 75 -7.83 -0.68 7.95
N ALA A 76 -8.84 0.17 7.72
CA ALA A 76 -9.78 0.04 6.59
C ALA A 76 -9.10 -0.06 5.21
N THR A 77 -7.92 0.52 5.04
CA THR A 77 -7.18 0.53 3.76
C THR A 77 -6.74 -0.85 3.28
N ALA A 78 -6.65 -1.85 4.16
CA ALA A 78 -6.42 -3.24 3.74
C ALA A 78 -7.55 -3.79 2.84
N GLY A 79 -8.76 -3.24 2.97
CA GLY A 79 -9.94 -3.64 2.19
C GLY A 79 -9.78 -3.43 0.68
N ILE A 80 -8.82 -2.59 0.26
CA ILE A 80 -8.46 -2.39 -1.16
C ILE A 80 -8.07 -3.71 -1.83
N ALA A 81 -7.50 -4.67 -1.09
CA ALA A 81 -7.10 -5.96 -1.65
C ALA A 81 -8.29 -6.90 -1.96
N LEU A 82 -9.38 -6.83 -1.18
CA LEU A 82 -10.48 -7.80 -1.22
C LEU A 82 -11.14 -7.94 -2.62
N PRO A 83 -11.47 -6.86 -3.34
CA PRO A 83 -12.10 -6.97 -4.66
C PRO A 83 -11.24 -7.73 -5.69
N PHE A 84 -9.91 -7.62 -5.58
CA PHE A 84 -8.99 -8.34 -6.45
C PHE A 84 -8.89 -9.83 -6.07
N LEU A 85 -8.94 -10.13 -4.77
CA LEU A 85 -8.96 -11.52 -4.28
C LEU A 85 -10.24 -12.27 -4.67
N VAL A 86 -11.37 -11.57 -4.85
CA VAL A 86 -12.59 -12.15 -5.42
C VAL A 86 -12.35 -12.64 -6.85
N TRP A 87 -11.63 -11.88 -7.69
CA TRP A 87 -11.27 -12.35 -9.04
C TRP A 87 -10.37 -13.59 -9.02
N VAL A 88 -9.44 -13.65 -8.07
CA VAL A 88 -8.57 -14.82 -7.87
C VAL A 88 -9.41 -16.05 -7.48
N TRP A 89 -10.30 -15.91 -6.49
CA TRP A 89 -11.16 -17.00 -6.06
C TRP A 89 -12.12 -17.45 -7.17
N MET A 90 -12.74 -16.50 -7.88
CA MET A 90 -13.57 -16.81 -9.05
C MET A 90 -12.80 -17.67 -10.07
N ARG A 91 -11.56 -17.29 -10.42
CA ARG A 91 -10.75 -18.07 -11.36
C ARG A 91 -10.49 -19.48 -10.84
N HIS A 92 -10.12 -19.63 -9.57
CA HIS A 92 -9.91 -20.95 -8.99
C HIS A 92 -11.18 -21.82 -8.94
N LEU A 93 -12.37 -21.23 -8.74
CA LEU A 93 -13.64 -21.95 -8.85
C LEU A 93 -13.92 -22.42 -10.28
N ARG A 94 -13.58 -21.59 -11.29
CA ARG A 94 -13.68 -21.98 -12.70
C ARG A 94 -12.73 -23.13 -13.03
N ASP A 95 -11.46 -23.00 -12.63
CA ASP A 95 -10.42 -23.96 -12.98
C ASP A 95 -10.62 -25.31 -12.29
N ARG A 96 -11.01 -25.32 -11.01
CA ARG A 96 -11.15 -26.58 -10.23
C ARG A 96 -12.50 -27.26 -10.35
N ARG A 97 -13.58 -26.49 -10.48
CA ARG A 97 -14.94 -27.00 -10.38
C ARG A 97 -15.78 -26.75 -11.65
N GLY A 98 -15.18 -26.18 -12.70
CA GLY A 98 -15.86 -25.98 -13.99
C GLY A 98 -17.00 -24.96 -13.96
N TYR A 99 -17.06 -24.09 -12.94
CA TYR A 99 -18.13 -23.08 -12.87
C TYR A 99 -18.10 -22.17 -14.10
N ARG A 100 -19.28 -21.78 -14.59
CA ARG A 100 -19.42 -20.69 -15.55
C ARG A 100 -18.97 -19.36 -14.93
N PRO A 101 -18.54 -18.36 -15.72
CA PRO A 101 -17.97 -17.12 -15.18
C PRO A 101 -18.90 -16.37 -14.20
N VAL A 102 -20.17 -16.19 -14.56
CA VAL A 102 -21.14 -15.45 -13.73
C VAL A 102 -21.38 -16.14 -12.38
N PRO A 103 -21.75 -17.44 -12.29
CA PRO A 103 -21.95 -18.10 -11.01
C PRO A 103 -20.64 -18.25 -10.21
N ALA A 104 -19.48 -18.38 -10.86
CA ALA A 104 -18.19 -18.37 -10.15
C ALA A 104 -17.95 -17.04 -9.44
N PHE A 105 -18.26 -15.91 -10.11
CA PHE A 105 -18.11 -14.59 -9.53
C PHE A 105 -19.11 -14.38 -8.39
N ALA A 106 -20.38 -14.72 -8.61
CA ALA A 106 -21.42 -14.60 -7.59
C ALA A 106 -21.07 -15.42 -6.33
N ALA A 107 -20.61 -16.66 -6.50
CA ALA A 107 -20.20 -17.52 -5.39
C ALA A 107 -18.98 -16.96 -4.64
N ALA A 108 -17.93 -16.54 -5.36
CA ALA A 108 -16.74 -15.96 -4.76
C ALA A 108 -17.04 -14.65 -4.02
N ALA A 109 -17.85 -13.77 -4.62
CA ALA A 109 -18.26 -12.51 -4.02
C ALA A 109 -19.13 -12.72 -2.78
N ALA A 110 -20.17 -13.57 -2.88
CA ALA A 110 -21.05 -13.87 -1.76
C ALA A 110 -20.29 -14.50 -0.58
N ALA A 111 -19.39 -15.44 -0.85
CA ALA A 111 -18.57 -16.06 0.18
C ALA A 111 -17.59 -15.05 0.81
N ALA A 112 -16.97 -14.17 0.01
CA ALA A 112 -16.09 -13.13 0.53
C ALA A 112 -16.83 -12.13 1.43
N VAL A 113 -18.03 -11.69 1.02
CA VAL A 113 -18.89 -10.81 1.82
C VAL A 113 -19.31 -11.51 3.11
N LEU A 114 -19.74 -12.78 3.04
CA LEU A 114 -20.13 -13.55 4.22
C LEU A 114 -18.99 -13.67 5.22
N ILE A 115 -17.78 -14.01 4.77
CA ILE A 115 -16.59 -14.09 5.62
C ILE A 115 -16.30 -12.73 6.26
N PHE A 116 -16.32 -11.65 5.46
CA PHE A 116 -16.07 -10.30 5.95
C PHE A 116 -17.05 -9.91 7.05
N VAL A 117 -18.36 -10.10 6.81
CA VAL A 117 -19.43 -9.79 7.78
C VAL A 117 -19.27 -10.65 9.04
N ALA A 118 -18.99 -11.95 8.90
CA ALA A 118 -18.80 -12.84 10.04
C ALA A 118 -17.59 -12.42 10.90
N VAL A 119 -16.44 -12.12 10.28
CA VAL A 119 -15.25 -11.64 10.98
C VAL A 119 -15.53 -10.34 11.72
N PHE A 120 -16.17 -9.37 11.07
CA PHE A 120 -16.51 -8.09 11.71
C PHE A 120 -17.53 -8.25 12.84
N ALA A 121 -18.53 -9.12 12.68
CA ALA A 121 -19.49 -9.40 13.74
C ALA A 121 -18.81 -10.02 14.98
N VAL A 122 -17.94 -11.01 14.78
CA VAL A 122 -17.18 -11.64 15.87
C VAL A 122 -16.25 -10.63 16.53
N LEU A 123 -15.44 -9.89 15.77
CA LEU A 123 -14.50 -8.91 16.34
C LEU A 123 -15.23 -7.77 17.06
N SER A 124 -16.32 -7.25 16.49
CA SER A 124 -17.12 -6.19 17.13
C SER A 124 -17.80 -6.68 18.41
N GLY A 125 -18.27 -7.93 18.42
CA GLY A 125 -18.87 -8.58 19.58
C GLY A 125 -17.86 -8.81 20.70
N VAL A 126 -16.68 -9.35 20.38
CA VAL A 126 -15.59 -9.59 21.35
C VAL A 126 -15.04 -8.27 21.91
N ALA A 127 -14.91 -7.24 21.06
CA ALA A 127 -14.43 -5.93 21.50
C ALA A 127 -15.50 -5.10 22.24
N GLY A 128 -16.77 -5.49 22.21
CA GLY A 128 -17.86 -4.76 22.87
C GLY A 128 -18.18 -3.39 22.26
N VAL A 129 -17.74 -3.12 21.02
CA VAL A 129 -17.85 -1.79 20.37
C VAL A 129 -19.09 -1.64 19.48
N GLY A 130 -19.84 -2.73 19.23
CA GLY A 130 -21.00 -2.73 18.34
C GLY A 130 -20.65 -2.20 16.94
N LEU A 131 -21.56 -1.42 16.34
CA LEU A 131 -21.36 -0.79 15.02
C LEU A 131 -20.76 0.63 15.09
N GLY A 132 -20.34 1.10 16.27
CA GLY A 132 -19.83 2.46 16.48
C GLY A 132 -18.55 2.79 15.70
N TRP A 133 -17.82 1.76 15.25
CA TRP A 133 -16.65 1.92 14.40
C TRP A 133 -17.00 2.52 13.02
N LEU A 134 -18.21 2.29 12.48
CA LEU A 134 -18.65 2.86 11.20
C LEU A 134 -18.64 4.39 11.22
N THR A 135 -19.07 4.98 12.34
CA THR A 135 -19.02 6.43 12.56
C THR A 135 -17.61 6.93 12.89
N ALA A 136 -16.76 6.08 13.48
CA ALA A 136 -15.37 6.43 13.82
C ALA A 136 -14.45 6.53 12.60
N LEU A 137 -14.82 5.96 11.44
CA LEU A 137 -14.07 6.12 10.19
C LEU A 137 -13.96 7.58 9.72
N ALA A 138 -14.82 8.48 10.21
CA ALA A 138 -14.89 9.89 9.79
C ALA A 138 -13.74 10.78 10.34
N GLY A 139 -12.80 10.23 11.11
CA GLY A 139 -11.78 11.01 11.81
C GLY A 139 -10.39 10.99 11.17
N SER A 140 -10.01 12.11 10.55
CA SER A 140 -8.70 12.82 10.71
C SER A 140 -8.15 13.42 9.39
N VAL A 141 -8.71 14.57 8.96
CA VAL A 141 -8.25 15.32 7.77
C VAL A 141 -7.45 16.59 8.12
N LYS A 142 -6.96 16.69 9.37
CA LYS A 142 -6.29 17.91 9.87
C LYS A 142 -4.82 18.04 9.46
N ILE A 143 -4.18 16.95 9.05
CA ILE A 143 -2.74 16.95 8.71
C ILE A 143 -2.55 17.55 7.32
N ILE A 144 -1.58 18.45 7.17
CA ILE A 144 -1.19 19.08 5.89
C ILE A 144 0.31 18.84 5.72
N ASN A 145 0.69 17.99 4.76
CA ASN A 145 2.09 17.71 4.40
C ASN A 145 2.23 17.45 2.89
N TRP A 146 3.46 17.46 2.38
CA TRP A 146 3.75 17.41 0.94
C TRP A 146 3.79 15.98 0.36
N LEU A 147 3.40 14.97 1.14
CA LEU A 147 3.45 13.58 0.67
C LEU A 147 2.31 13.26 -0.31
N THR A 148 1.19 13.98 -0.23
CA THR A 148 0.06 13.76 -1.13
C THR A 148 0.08 14.75 -2.28
N ILE A 149 -0.25 14.30 -3.49
CA ILE A 149 -0.33 15.14 -4.69
C ILE A 149 -1.29 16.31 -4.46
N PRO A 150 -2.53 16.13 -3.96
CA PRO A 150 -3.44 17.24 -3.68
C PRO A 150 -2.86 18.34 -2.79
N THR A 151 -2.17 17.95 -1.71
CA THR A 151 -1.62 18.90 -0.75
C THR A 151 -0.35 19.56 -1.28
N ALA A 152 0.52 18.81 -1.96
CA ALA A 152 1.70 19.36 -2.64
C ALA A 152 1.30 20.38 -3.73
N THR A 153 0.29 20.06 -4.55
CA THR A 153 -0.27 20.97 -5.55
C THR A 153 -0.83 22.25 -4.90
N ALA A 154 -1.56 22.13 -3.79
CA ALA A 154 -2.07 23.31 -3.09
C ALA A 154 -0.95 24.21 -2.53
N ASN A 155 0.12 23.61 -1.98
CA ASN A 155 1.29 24.35 -1.53
C ASN A 155 2.00 25.04 -2.69
N LEU A 156 2.17 24.35 -3.83
CA LEU A 156 2.83 24.90 -5.01
C LEU A 156 2.03 26.06 -5.62
N ILE A 157 0.70 25.91 -5.75
CA ILE A 157 -0.19 26.97 -6.23
C ILE A 157 -0.11 28.18 -5.29
N HIS A 158 -0.07 27.97 -3.98
CA HIS A 158 0.06 29.07 -3.03
C HIS A 158 1.44 29.74 -3.10
N ALA A 159 2.52 28.98 -3.19
CA ALA A 159 3.88 29.49 -3.25
C ALA A 159 4.15 30.29 -4.53
N ILE A 160 3.67 29.82 -5.69
CA ILE A 160 3.87 30.47 -6.99
C ILE A 160 2.79 31.51 -7.24
N GLY A 161 1.52 31.15 -7.11
CA GLY A 161 0.39 32.04 -7.36
C GLY A 161 0.35 33.23 -6.38
N GLY A 162 0.80 33.00 -5.14
CA GLY A 162 0.96 34.05 -4.12
C GLY A 162 1.94 35.16 -4.50
N LEU A 163 2.84 34.93 -5.46
CA LEU A 163 3.75 35.96 -5.99
C LEU A 163 3.03 36.97 -6.89
N PHE A 164 1.88 36.59 -7.45
CA PHE A 164 1.15 37.40 -8.43
C PHE A 164 -0.19 37.90 -7.90
N VAL A 165 -0.88 37.11 -7.08
CA VAL A 165 -2.22 37.42 -6.55
C VAL A 165 -2.41 36.88 -5.14
N THR A 166 -3.38 37.42 -4.39
CA THR A 166 -3.75 36.88 -3.07
C THR A 166 -4.45 35.52 -3.24
N VAL A 167 -3.78 34.43 -2.83
CA VAL A 167 -4.31 33.06 -2.93
C VAL A 167 -4.88 32.61 -1.58
N ASN A 168 -6.18 32.26 -1.54
CA ASN A 168 -6.77 31.58 -0.38
C ASN A 168 -6.32 30.10 -0.34
N PHE A 169 -5.26 29.82 0.41
CA PHE A 169 -4.68 28.47 0.55
C PHE A 169 -5.72 27.41 0.95
N TYR A 170 -6.57 27.69 1.94
CA TYR A 170 -7.58 26.72 2.40
C TYR A 170 -8.67 26.46 1.34
N GLY A 171 -8.99 27.46 0.53
CA GLY A 171 -9.85 27.29 -0.65
C GLY A 171 -9.24 26.33 -1.66
N VAL A 172 -8.00 26.60 -2.07
CA VAL A 172 -7.25 25.74 -3.02
C VAL A 172 -7.10 24.34 -2.47
N LEU A 173 -6.69 24.19 -1.21
CA LEU A 173 -6.51 22.90 -0.55
C LEU A 173 -7.80 22.06 -0.53
N ARG A 174 -8.96 22.69 -0.28
CA ARG A 174 -10.25 21.98 -0.34
C ARG A 174 -10.54 21.45 -1.75
N VAL A 175 -10.30 22.27 -2.77
CA VAL A 175 -10.53 21.89 -4.18
C VAL A 175 -9.58 20.78 -4.62
N THR A 176 -8.28 20.89 -4.35
CA THR A 176 -7.30 19.87 -4.75
C THR A 176 -7.56 18.55 -4.04
N ARG A 177 -7.91 18.57 -2.75
CA ARG A 177 -8.28 17.35 -1.99
C ARG A 177 -9.55 16.71 -2.52
N ALA A 178 -10.57 17.50 -2.86
CA ALA A 178 -11.78 16.99 -3.49
C ALA A 178 -11.48 16.32 -4.84
N ALA A 179 -10.62 16.94 -5.67
CA ALA A 179 -10.16 16.33 -6.92
C ALA A 179 -9.40 15.01 -6.68
N GLY A 180 -8.55 14.93 -5.65
CA GLY A 180 -7.88 13.68 -5.25
C GLY A 180 -8.87 12.56 -4.88
N ILE A 181 -9.92 12.88 -4.13
CA ILE A 181 -10.99 11.92 -3.79
C ILE A 181 -11.72 11.43 -5.05
N VAL A 182 -12.02 12.32 -5.99
CA VAL A 182 -12.64 11.95 -7.28
C VAL A 182 -11.71 11.03 -8.08
N ILE A 183 -10.42 11.34 -8.15
CA ILE A 183 -9.42 10.49 -8.81
C ILE A 183 -9.41 9.10 -8.19
N ILE A 184 -9.42 8.98 -6.85
CA ILE A 184 -9.51 7.68 -6.18
C ILE A 184 -10.80 6.94 -6.55
N ALA A 185 -11.95 7.63 -6.44
CA ALA A 185 -13.26 7.04 -6.68
C ALA A 185 -13.41 6.49 -8.11
N VAL A 186 -12.81 7.15 -9.10
CA VAL A 186 -12.79 6.71 -10.51
C VAL A 186 -11.71 5.64 -10.75
N SER A 187 -10.52 5.82 -10.19
CA SER A 187 -9.38 4.91 -10.47
C SER A 187 -9.60 3.52 -9.89
N LEU A 188 -10.15 3.41 -8.68
CA LEU A 188 -10.29 2.10 -8.01
C LEU A 188 -11.16 1.10 -8.81
N PRO A 189 -12.38 1.45 -9.28
CA PRO A 189 -13.16 0.56 -10.14
C PRO A 189 -12.48 0.24 -11.47
N LEU A 190 -11.81 1.22 -12.08
CA LEU A 190 -11.11 1.02 -13.36
C LEU A 190 -9.94 0.05 -13.21
N LEU A 191 -9.11 0.22 -12.17
CA LEU A 191 -8.00 -0.68 -11.86
C LEU A 191 -8.52 -2.07 -11.51
N TRP A 192 -9.56 -2.16 -10.68
CA TRP A 192 -10.21 -3.42 -10.32
C TRP A 192 -10.67 -4.21 -11.55
N TRP A 193 -11.32 -3.53 -12.49
CA TRP A 193 -11.79 -4.17 -13.72
C TRP A 193 -10.64 -4.52 -14.68
N ARG A 194 -9.64 -3.63 -14.79
CA ARG A 194 -8.50 -3.78 -15.71
C ARG A 194 -7.56 -4.91 -15.33
N PHE A 195 -7.40 -5.19 -14.04
CA PHE A 195 -6.38 -6.08 -13.48
C PHE A 195 -6.96 -7.38 -12.89
N ARG A 196 -7.90 -8.01 -13.60
CA ARG A 196 -8.63 -9.20 -13.13
C ARG A 196 -8.17 -10.55 -13.71
N ARG A 197 -7.22 -10.54 -14.64
CA ARG A 197 -6.96 -11.68 -15.55
C ARG A 197 -6.16 -12.83 -14.93
N ASP A 198 -5.10 -12.51 -14.18
CA ASP A 198 -4.18 -13.47 -13.59
C ASP A 198 -3.70 -12.99 -12.21
N ASP A 199 -2.97 -13.82 -11.47
CA ASP A 199 -2.53 -13.52 -10.10
C ASP A 199 -1.55 -12.35 -10.06
N ARG A 200 -0.67 -12.27 -11.06
CA ARG A 200 0.29 -11.17 -11.21
C ARG A 200 -0.44 -9.84 -11.45
N GLN A 201 -1.42 -9.83 -12.34
CA GLN A 201 -2.25 -8.66 -12.63
C GLN A 201 -3.06 -8.28 -11.41
N ALA A 202 -3.66 -9.23 -10.67
CA ALA A 202 -4.37 -8.93 -9.43
C ALA A 202 -3.44 -8.21 -8.44
N LEU A 203 -2.22 -8.70 -8.26
CA LEU A 203 -1.23 -8.07 -7.37
C LEU A 203 -0.81 -6.67 -7.86
N VAL A 204 -0.60 -6.50 -9.17
CA VAL A 204 -0.34 -5.19 -9.80
C VAL A 204 -1.51 -4.22 -9.56
N GLY A 205 -2.74 -4.70 -9.70
CA GLY A 205 -3.96 -3.92 -9.46
C GLY A 205 -4.07 -3.46 -8.01
N ILE A 206 -3.77 -4.34 -7.05
CA ILE A 206 -3.71 -4.00 -5.63
C ILE A 206 -2.64 -2.92 -5.38
N ALA A 207 -1.43 -3.12 -5.92
CA ALA A 207 -0.31 -2.19 -5.73
C ALA A 207 -0.63 -0.79 -6.27
N TRP A 208 -1.15 -0.70 -7.50
CA TRP A 208 -1.58 0.58 -8.09
C TRP A 208 -2.74 1.22 -7.33
N SER A 209 -3.71 0.42 -6.89
CA SER A 209 -4.85 0.93 -6.12
C SER A 209 -4.40 1.55 -4.80
N MET A 210 -3.49 0.88 -4.08
CA MET A 210 -2.90 1.42 -2.85
C MET A 210 -2.06 2.65 -3.12
N LEU A 211 -1.25 2.64 -4.19
CA LEU A 211 -0.42 3.79 -4.54
C LEU A 211 -1.28 5.02 -4.87
N VAL A 212 -2.32 4.86 -5.69
CA VAL A 212 -3.28 5.93 -6.00
C VAL A 212 -3.95 6.44 -4.72
N VAL A 213 -4.41 5.55 -3.83
CA VAL A 213 -5.01 5.98 -2.56
C VAL A 213 -4.01 6.77 -1.72
N VAL A 214 -2.78 6.28 -1.53
CA VAL A 214 -1.77 6.98 -0.72
C VAL A 214 -1.37 8.33 -1.33
N LEU A 215 -1.29 8.43 -2.66
CA LEU A 215 -0.91 9.67 -3.34
C LEU A 215 -2.03 10.72 -3.35
N PHE A 216 -3.29 10.31 -3.40
CA PHE A 216 -4.43 11.22 -3.61
C PHE A 216 -5.36 11.37 -2.40
N VAL A 217 -5.14 10.64 -1.31
CA VAL A 217 -5.86 10.84 -0.05
C VAL A 217 -5.57 12.25 0.48
N PRO A 218 -6.50 12.89 1.24
CA PRO A 218 -6.29 14.24 1.75
C PRO A 218 -5.02 14.44 2.59
N ALA A 219 -4.58 13.41 3.30
CA ALA A 219 -3.37 13.42 4.09
C ALA A 219 -2.77 12.00 4.15
N ALA A 220 -1.46 11.90 3.94
CA ALA A 220 -0.71 10.66 4.07
C ALA A 220 0.46 10.86 5.02
N LEU A 221 0.86 9.81 5.71
CA LEU A 221 2.03 9.79 6.59
C LEU A 221 3.10 8.88 5.98
N PRO A 222 4.38 9.03 6.36
CA PRO A 222 5.51 8.23 5.86
C PRO A 222 5.22 6.74 5.69
N TRP A 223 4.71 6.13 6.75
CA TRP A 223 4.49 4.70 6.81
C TRP A 223 3.32 4.23 5.93
N TYR A 224 2.53 5.12 5.33
CA TYR A 224 1.44 4.74 4.43
C TYR A 224 1.97 4.16 3.12
N TYR A 225 3.17 4.56 2.70
CA TYR A 225 3.83 4.01 1.51
C TYR A 225 4.29 2.56 1.68
N THR A 226 4.31 2.04 2.90
CA THR A 226 4.68 0.64 3.14
C THR A 226 3.63 -0.35 2.61
N TRP A 227 2.37 0.08 2.46
CA TRP A 227 1.30 -0.79 1.97
C TRP A 227 1.47 -1.14 0.49
N PRO A 228 1.59 -0.17 -0.44
CA PRO A 228 1.91 -0.49 -1.83
C PRO A 228 3.28 -1.16 -1.94
N LEU A 229 4.26 -0.80 -1.09
CA LEU A 229 5.58 -1.41 -1.10
C LEU A 229 5.55 -2.91 -0.79
N ALA A 230 4.76 -3.32 0.18
CA ALA A 230 4.65 -4.73 0.56
C ALA A 230 4.05 -5.59 -0.56
N VAL A 231 3.15 -5.01 -1.35
CA VAL A 231 2.48 -5.67 -2.49
C VAL A 231 3.35 -5.63 -3.75
N VAL A 232 4.09 -4.55 -3.98
CA VAL A 232 4.96 -4.38 -5.15
C VAL A 232 6.27 -5.14 -5.02
N ALA A 233 6.67 -5.52 -3.79
CA ALA A 233 7.90 -6.24 -3.50
C ALA A 233 8.20 -7.38 -4.50
N PRO A 234 7.33 -8.37 -4.73
CA PRO A 234 7.57 -9.44 -5.71
C PRO A 234 7.42 -9.01 -7.19
N LEU A 235 6.93 -7.79 -7.47
CA LEU A 235 6.68 -7.27 -8.83
C LEU A 235 7.84 -6.44 -9.37
N THR A 236 8.53 -5.69 -8.51
CA THR A 236 9.62 -4.77 -8.89
C THR A 236 10.97 -5.35 -8.50
N GLN A 237 11.51 -6.17 -9.39
CA GLN A 237 12.78 -6.88 -9.19
C GLN A 237 13.94 -6.25 -9.97
N SER A 238 13.66 -5.26 -10.82
CA SER A 238 14.71 -4.60 -11.59
C SER A 238 15.55 -3.70 -10.68
N ARG A 239 16.85 -3.71 -10.92
CA ARG A 239 17.82 -2.86 -10.23
C ARG A 239 17.45 -1.37 -10.19
N PRO A 240 17.00 -0.71 -11.28
CA PRO A 240 16.54 0.68 -11.19
C PRO A 240 15.31 0.83 -10.28
N ALA A 241 14.40 -0.13 -10.23
CA ALA A 241 13.25 -0.05 -9.33
C ALA A 241 13.67 -0.21 -7.86
N VAL A 242 14.57 -1.15 -7.56
CA VAL A 242 15.14 -1.33 -6.21
C VAL A 242 15.87 -0.05 -5.75
N ALA A 243 16.68 0.54 -6.63
CA ALA A 243 17.34 1.82 -6.35
C ALA A 243 16.33 2.95 -6.07
N ALA A 244 15.19 2.99 -6.78
CA ALA A 244 14.13 4.00 -6.57
C ALA A 244 13.52 3.86 -5.19
N ILE A 245 13.18 2.62 -4.85
CA ILE A 245 12.62 2.26 -3.56
C ILE A 245 13.61 2.63 -2.45
N ALA A 246 14.90 2.36 -2.63
CA ALA A 246 15.94 2.71 -1.67
C ALA A 246 16.06 4.22 -1.48
N ALA A 247 16.13 4.97 -2.58
CA ALA A 247 16.21 6.42 -2.56
C ALA A 247 14.99 7.04 -1.88
N PHE A 248 13.79 6.59 -2.24
CA PHE A 248 12.55 7.05 -1.65
C PHE A 248 12.45 6.70 -0.16
N SER A 249 12.82 5.47 0.22
CA SER A 249 12.83 5.04 1.62
C SER A 249 13.82 5.85 2.45
N THR A 250 14.99 6.15 1.88
CA THR A 250 16.02 6.99 2.51
C THR A 250 15.55 8.44 2.64
N TRP A 251 14.90 8.98 1.60
CA TRP A 251 14.36 10.34 1.64
C TRP A 251 13.33 10.50 2.75
N ILE A 252 12.36 9.58 2.82
CA ILE A 252 11.36 9.59 3.89
C ILE A 252 12.04 9.44 5.25
N MET A 253 13.04 8.56 5.35
CA MET A 253 13.77 8.35 6.59
C MET A 253 14.40 9.62 7.14
N VAL A 254 15.03 10.42 6.27
CA VAL A 254 15.78 11.62 6.66
C VAL A 254 14.87 12.84 6.85
N ILE A 255 13.77 12.94 6.10
CA ILE A 255 12.91 14.14 6.15
C ILE A 255 12.02 14.18 7.40
N PHE A 256 11.74 13.05 8.03
CA PHE A 256 10.99 12.96 9.29
C PHE A 256 11.94 12.80 10.47
N LYS A 257 11.69 13.58 11.52
CA LYS A 257 12.49 13.54 12.73
C LYS A 257 11.89 12.58 13.76
N PRO A 258 12.70 12.07 14.71
CA PRO A 258 12.21 11.17 15.76
C PRO A 258 11.15 11.78 16.67
N ASP A 259 11.08 13.11 16.78
CA ASP A 259 10.09 13.85 17.57
C ASP A 259 8.72 13.98 16.88
N GLY A 260 8.54 13.37 15.70
CA GLY A 260 7.30 13.44 14.91
C GLY A 260 7.17 14.71 14.06
N SER A 261 8.11 15.66 14.17
CA SER A 261 8.19 16.80 13.27
C SER A 261 8.77 16.40 11.91
N HIS A 262 8.57 17.23 10.89
CA HIS A 262 9.12 16.98 9.56
C HIS A 262 9.84 18.21 8.99
N GLY A 263 10.93 17.96 8.29
CA GLY A 263 11.78 18.98 7.67
C GLY A 263 11.26 19.55 6.36
N MET A 264 10.06 19.16 5.90
CA MET A 264 9.54 19.53 4.57
C MET A 264 9.41 21.03 4.31
N TYR A 265 9.27 21.84 5.36
CA TYR A 265 9.21 23.31 5.25
C TYR A 265 10.58 23.98 5.39
N SER A 266 11.66 23.21 5.57
CA SER A 266 13.04 23.68 5.64
C SER A 266 13.80 23.23 4.41
N TRP A 267 14.17 24.17 3.55
CA TRP A 267 14.93 23.88 2.33
C TRP A 267 16.24 23.14 2.59
N ILE A 268 16.92 23.44 3.71
CA ILE A 268 18.15 22.77 4.11
C ILE A 268 17.88 21.28 4.40
N HIS A 269 16.83 20.95 5.17
CA HIS A 269 16.47 19.55 5.42
C HIS A 269 16.04 18.83 4.15
N VAL A 270 15.25 19.48 3.29
CA VAL A 270 14.85 18.90 2.01
C VAL A 270 16.07 18.60 1.14
N LEU A 271 17.03 19.52 1.08
CA LEU A 271 18.27 19.32 0.33
C LEU A 271 19.07 18.14 0.90
N LEU A 272 19.29 18.09 2.22
CA LEU A 272 20.00 16.99 2.87
C LEU A 272 19.33 15.63 2.61
N ALA A 273 18.02 15.54 2.81
CA ALA A 273 17.26 14.32 2.54
C ALA A 273 17.37 13.89 1.07
N THR A 274 17.31 14.85 0.14
CA THR A 274 17.44 14.62 -1.31
C THR A 274 18.85 14.17 -1.68
N THR A 275 19.89 14.75 -1.07
CA THR A 275 21.28 14.32 -1.27
C THR A 275 21.49 12.88 -0.78
N CYS A 276 21.01 12.54 0.44
CA CYS A 276 21.08 11.16 0.94
C CYS A 276 20.35 10.18 0.02
N ALA A 277 19.17 10.55 -0.46
CA ALA A 277 18.39 9.74 -1.41
C ALA A 277 19.11 9.55 -2.75
N ALA A 278 19.72 10.61 -3.29
CA ALA A 278 20.49 10.56 -4.54
C ALA A 278 21.73 9.66 -4.40
N ILE A 279 22.43 9.73 -3.26
CA ILE A 279 23.56 8.83 -2.95
C ILE A 279 23.08 7.38 -2.90
N ALA A 280 21.98 7.09 -2.21
CA ALA A 280 21.40 5.74 -2.15
C ALA A 280 21.00 5.21 -3.54
N TRP A 281 20.33 6.06 -4.35
CA TRP A 281 20.02 5.73 -5.75
C TRP A 281 21.29 5.41 -6.55
N TYR A 282 22.27 6.30 -6.51
CA TYR A 282 23.49 6.20 -7.31
C TYR A 282 24.32 4.95 -6.95
N THR A 283 24.49 4.71 -5.65
CA THR A 283 25.25 3.54 -5.17
C THR A 283 24.59 2.22 -5.57
N LEU A 284 23.27 2.08 -5.41
CA LEU A 284 22.55 0.85 -5.76
C LEU A 284 22.36 0.67 -7.27
N SER A 285 22.18 1.77 -8.01
CA SER A 285 22.13 1.72 -9.48
C SER A 285 23.48 1.35 -10.09
N ARG A 286 24.60 1.51 -9.36
CA ARG A 286 25.96 1.16 -9.82
C ARG A 286 26.65 -0.02 -9.11
N ALA A 287 26.04 -0.61 -8.08
CA ALA A 287 26.56 -1.80 -7.39
C ALA A 287 26.92 -2.96 -8.35
N PRO A 288 28.08 -3.62 -8.23
CA PRO A 288 28.39 -4.79 -9.05
C PRO A 288 27.27 -5.85 -8.93
N GLU A 289 26.88 -6.48 -10.05
CA GLU A 289 25.99 -7.65 -9.94
C GLU A 289 26.74 -8.74 -9.17
N PRO A 290 26.14 -9.32 -8.12
CA PRO A 290 26.78 -10.45 -7.45
C PRO A 290 27.00 -11.54 -8.49
N ALA A 291 28.22 -12.06 -8.57
CA ALA A 291 28.55 -13.16 -9.47
C ALA A 291 27.51 -14.26 -9.25
N ARG A 292 26.81 -14.67 -10.32
CA ARG A 292 25.96 -15.85 -10.27
C ARG A 292 26.85 -16.97 -9.78
N ALA A 293 26.57 -17.49 -8.58
CA ALA A 293 27.16 -18.73 -8.16
C ALA A 293 26.70 -19.76 -9.20
N ASP A 294 27.62 -20.19 -10.06
CA ASP A 294 27.37 -21.25 -11.02
C ASP A 294 26.84 -22.44 -10.23
N SER A 295 25.58 -22.78 -10.47
CA SER A 295 24.93 -23.95 -9.92
C SER A 295 25.62 -25.18 -10.53
N GLN A 296 26.49 -25.82 -9.74
CA GLN A 296 26.79 -27.24 -9.86
C GLN A 296 25.62 -28.06 -9.30
#